data_AF-A0A2D8XN25-F1
#
_entry.id   AF-A0A2D8XN25-F1
#
_cell.length_a   1.000
_cell.length_b   1.000
_cell.length_c   1.000
_cell.angle_alpha   90.00
_cell.angle_beta   90.00
_cell.angle_gamma   90.00
#
_symmetry.space_group_name_H-M   'P 1'
#
loop_
_entity.id
_entity.type
_entity.pdbx_description
1 polymer ?
#
loop_
_entity_poly.entity_id
_entity_poly.type
_entity_poly.pdbx_seq_one_letter_code
_entity_poly.pdbx_strand_id
1 'polypeptide(L)'
;MPTYKQQFNKKHKQKLSQSNSLEDIAKLSGYKLAGLKTIFMKGKGAYKSSPESVRPNVTSAEQWGYSRVYASINPKSKSYNIDKSHLIKRA
;
A
#
# COMPACT_ATOMS: atom_id res chain seq x y z
N MET A 1 17.65 0.96 3.18
CA MET A 1 16.54 1.94 3.17
C MET A 1 15.29 1.32 3.80
N PRO A 2 14.51 2.05 4.60
CA PRO A 2 13.28 1.53 5.20
C PRO A 2 12.18 1.32 4.14
N THR A 3 11.47 0.20 4.23
CA THR A 3 10.32 -0.12 3.35
C THR A 3 9.15 0.85 3.58
N TYR A 4 8.23 0.95 2.62
CA TYR A 4 7.04 1.81 2.80
C TYR A 4 6.18 1.39 4.00
N LYS A 5 6.10 0.08 4.30
CA LYS A 5 5.47 -0.44 5.53
C LYS A 5 6.16 0.12 6.78
N GLN A 6 7.49 0.03 6.85
CA GLN A 6 8.26 0.53 7.99
C GLN A 6 8.12 2.05 8.15
N GLN A 7 8.11 2.80 7.04
CA GLN A 7 7.88 4.25 7.07
C GLN A 7 6.48 4.59 7.59
N PHE A 8 5.46 3.86 7.14
CA PHE A 8 4.09 4.00 7.62
C PHE A 8 3.99 3.68 9.12
N ASN A 9 4.48 2.52 9.55
CA ASN A 9 4.44 2.12 10.95
C ASN A 9 5.18 3.13 11.84
N LYS A 10 6.36 3.60 11.41
CA LYS A 10 7.10 4.65 12.12
C LYS A 10 6.29 5.94 12.25
N LYS A 11 5.61 6.37 11.19
CA LYS A 11 4.75 7.57 11.20
C LYS A 11 3.58 7.43 12.18
N HIS A 12 3.02 6.24 12.32
CA HIS A 12 1.88 5.94 13.20
C HIS A 12 2.30 5.38 14.57
N LYS A 13 3.58 5.51 14.96
CA LYS A 13 4.12 5.02 16.24
C LYS A 13 3.89 3.52 16.49
N GLN A 14 3.82 2.73 15.42
CA GLN A 14 3.69 1.27 15.47
C GLN A 14 5.06 0.59 15.35
N LYS A 15 5.14 -0.69 15.74
CA LYS A 15 6.37 -1.50 15.56
C LYS A 15 6.69 -1.62 14.07
N LEU A 16 7.96 -1.52 13.68
CA LEU A 16 8.38 -1.55 12.27
C LEU A 16 7.94 -2.82 11.52
N SER A 17 7.87 -3.95 12.21
CA SER A 17 7.47 -5.24 11.65
C SER A 17 5.97 -5.50 11.72
N GLN A 18 5.19 -4.63 12.37
CA GLN A 18 3.75 -4.82 12.57
C GLN A 18 3.02 -4.97 11.23
N SER A 19 2.16 -5.98 11.19
CA SER A 19 1.19 -6.18 10.11
C SER A 19 -0.04 -5.31 10.37
N ASN A 20 -0.55 -4.65 9.34
CA ASN A 20 -1.79 -3.87 9.41
C ASN A 20 -2.76 -4.40 8.37
N SER A 21 -4.02 -4.54 8.76
CA SER A 21 -5.11 -4.85 7.84
C SER A 21 -5.42 -3.62 6.97
N LEU A 22 -6.09 -3.79 5.83
CA LEU A 22 -6.52 -2.65 4.99
C LEU A 22 -7.38 -1.66 5.78
N GLU A 23 -8.17 -2.15 6.73
CA GLU A 23 -9.00 -1.34 7.61
C GLU A 23 -8.19 -0.46 8.56
N ASP A 24 -7.14 -1.02 9.18
CA ASP A 24 -6.22 -0.28 10.04
C ASP A 24 -5.49 0.78 9.24
N ILE A 25 -5.02 0.43 8.04
CA ILE A 25 -4.38 1.39 7.14
C ILE A 25 -5.36 2.52 6.80
N ALA A 26 -6.62 2.22 6.50
CA ALA A 26 -7.64 3.24 6.22
C ALA A 26 -7.89 4.16 7.42
N LYS A 27 -8.01 3.60 8.63
CA LYS A 27 -8.21 4.36 9.87
C LYS A 27 -7.02 5.27 10.17
N LEU A 28 -5.80 4.74 10.11
CA LEU A 28 -4.57 5.46 10.44
C LEU A 28 -4.20 6.50 9.38
N SER A 29 -4.35 6.17 8.10
CA SER A 29 -4.01 7.08 7.00
C SER A 29 -5.07 8.16 6.74
N GLY A 30 -6.29 7.96 7.23
CA GLY A 30 -7.43 8.85 6.96
C GLY A 30 -8.05 8.66 5.57
N TYR A 31 -7.71 7.59 4.84
CA TYR A 31 -8.31 7.28 3.54
C TYR A 31 -9.50 6.33 3.66
N LYS A 32 -10.41 6.38 2.69
CA LYS A 32 -11.55 5.45 2.60
C LYS A 32 -11.06 4.04 2.25
N LEU A 33 -11.59 3.05 2.96
CA LEU A 33 -11.27 1.63 2.74
C LEU A 33 -11.53 1.18 1.30
N ALA A 34 -12.60 1.67 0.67
CA ALA A 34 -12.94 1.32 -0.71
C ALA A 34 -11.80 1.65 -1.69
N GLY A 35 -11.21 2.84 -1.56
CA GLY A 35 -10.08 3.25 -2.39
C GLY A 35 -8.84 2.40 -2.17
N LEU A 36 -8.52 2.09 -0.91
CA LEU A 36 -7.40 1.19 -0.58
C LEU A 36 -7.61 -0.23 -1.10
N LYS A 37 -8.85 -0.75 -1.04
CA LYS A 37 -9.22 -2.06 -1.61
C LYS A 37 -8.99 -2.07 -3.13
N THR A 38 -9.38 -1.02 -3.85
CA THR A 38 -9.12 -0.90 -5.29
C THR A 38 -7.62 -0.94 -5.59
N ILE A 39 -6.81 -0.18 -4.86
CA ILE A 39 -5.34 -0.17 -5.02
C ILE A 39 -4.73 -1.55 -4.73
N PHE A 40 -5.20 -2.21 -3.68
CA PHE A 40 -4.77 -3.56 -3.32
C PHE A 40 -5.05 -4.56 -4.45
N MET A 41 -6.25 -4.53 -5.02
CA MET A 41 -6.63 -5.39 -6.15
C MET A 41 -5.82 -5.08 -7.41
N LYS A 42 -5.55 -3.81 -7.72
CA LYS A 42 -4.66 -3.40 -8.82
C LYS A 42 -3.24 -3.94 -8.61
N GLY A 43 -2.74 -3.91 -7.38
CA GLY A 43 -1.48 -4.56 -7.01
C GLY A 43 -1.51 -6.05 -7.31
N LYS A 44 -2.51 -6.79 -6.80
CA LYS A 44 -2.67 -8.23 -7.09
C LYS A 44 -2.74 -8.54 -8.59
N GLY A 45 -3.43 -7.72 -9.38
CA GLY A 45 -3.51 -7.87 -10.83
C GLY A 45 -2.17 -7.66 -11.53
N ALA A 46 -1.41 -6.63 -11.12
CA ALA A 46 -0.08 -6.36 -11.64
C ALA A 46 0.92 -7.49 -11.33
N TYR A 47 0.77 -8.17 -10.19
CA TYR A 47 1.61 -9.33 -9.87
C TYR A 47 1.50 -10.43 -10.92
N LYS A 48 0.28 -10.68 -11.42
CA LYS A 48 0.01 -11.72 -12.41
C LYS A 48 0.30 -11.27 -13.84
N SER A 49 0.03 -10.01 -14.15
CA SER A 49 0.02 -9.50 -15.53
C SER A 49 1.33 -8.80 -15.92
N SER A 50 2.14 -8.38 -14.95
CA SER A 50 3.38 -7.63 -15.16
C SER A 50 4.45 -8.02 -14.14
N PRO A 51 4.92 -9.28 -14.16
CA PRO A 51 5.88 -9.80 -13.18
C PRO A 51 7.20 -9.04 -13.17
N GLU A 52 7.60 -8.43 -14.29
CA GLU A 52 8.81 -7.58 -14.38
C GLU A 52 8.78 -6.36 -13.45
N SER A 53 7.59 -5.85 -13.15
CA SER A 53 7.41 -4.73 -12.21
C SER A 53 7.39 -5.18 -10.75
N VAL A 54 7.30 -6.49 -10.51
CA VAL A 54 7.26 -7.07 -9.17
C VAL A 54 8.68 -7.23 -8.64
N ARG A 55 8.89 -6.90 -7.36
CA ARG A 55 10.19 -7.11 -6.74
C ARG A 55 10.46 -8.61 -6.56
N PRO A 56 11.69 -9.09 -6.82
CA PRO A 56 12.01 -10.53 -6.79
C PRO A 56 11.76 -11.21 -5.44
N ASN A 57 11.82 -10.46 -4.34
CA ASN A 57 11.56 -10.97 -2.98
C ASN A 57 10.06 -11.10 -2.63
N VAL A 58 9.16 -10.90 -3.59
CA VAL A 58 7.71 -10.94 -3.37
C VAL A 58 7.16 -12.25 -3.91
N THR A 59 6.77 -13.13 -2.99
CA THR A 59 6.33 -14.50 -3.30
C THR A 59 4.82 -14.63 -3.48
N SER A 60 4.05 -13.60 -3.12
CA SER A 60 2.58 -13.65 -3.14
C SER A 60 1.96 -12.37 -3.70
N ALA A 61 0.88 -12.53 -4.48
CA ALA A 61 0.11 -11.41 -5.01
C ALA A 61 -0.43 -10.48 -3.91
N GLU A 62 -0.83 -11.05 -2.75
CA GLU A 62 -1.30 -10.28 -1.61
C GLU A 62 -0.20 -9.41 -0.99
N GLN A 63 1.02 -9.95 -0.86
CA GLN A 63 2.19 -9.19 -0.41
C GLN A 63 2.46 -8.01 -1.35
N TRP A 64 2.31 -8.22 -2.67
CA TRP A 64 2.44 -7.14 -3.65
C TRP A 64 1.33 -6.10 -3.53
N GLY A 65 0.08 -6.54 -3.34
CA GLY A 65 -1.08 -5.68 -3.08
C GLY A 65 -0.86 -4.75 -1.88
N TYR A 66 -0.44 -5.29 -0.74
CA TYR A 66 -0.12 -4.50 0.45
C TYR A 66 1.04 -3.54 0.20
N SER A 67 2.10 -4.00 -0.47
CA SER A 67 3.24 -3.15 -0.82
C SER A 67 2.81 -1.95 -1.67
N ARG A 68 1.89 -2.16 -2.63
CA ARG A 68 1.33 -1.08 -3.44
C ARG A 68 0.47 -0.12 -2.63
N VAL A 69 -0.34 -0.61 -1.69
CA VAL A 69 -1.12 0.25 -0.78
C VAL A 69 -0.20 1.14 0.05
N TYR A 70 0.83 0.58 0.71
CA TYR A 70 1.80 1.37 1.48
C TYR A 70 2.59 2.38 0.63
N ALA A 71 2.93 2.00 -0.60
CA ALA A 71 3.54 2.95 -1.53
C ALA A 71 2.55 4.06 -1.86
N SER A 72 1.31 3.73 -2.22
CA SER A 72 0.31 4.69 -2.70
C SER A 72 -0.07 5.72 -1.64
N ILE A 73 -0.07 5.37 -0.35
CA ILE A 73 -0.34 6.35 0.72
C ILE A 73 0.86 7.24 1.05
N ASN A 74 2.07 6.90 0.57
CA ASN A 74 3.28 7.65 0.81
C ASN A 74 3.50 8.69 -0.31
N PRO A 75 3.42 10.00 -0.02
CA PRO A 75 3.51 11.06 -1.03
C PRO A 75 4.84 11.10 -1.79
N LYS A 76 5.90 10.47 -1.27
CA LYS A 76 7.21 10.38 -1.92
C LYS A 76 7.30 9.23 -2.94
N SER A 77 6.29 8.38 -3.03
CA SER A 77 6.32 7.24 -3.97
C SER A 77 5.74 7.61 -5.34
N LYS A 78 6.21 6.95 -6.39
CA LYS A 78 5.58 7.04 -7.72
C LYS A 78 4.12 6.55 -7.69
N SER A 79 3.83 5.53 -6.89
CA SER A 79 2.48 4.97 -6.75
C SER A 79 1.47 5.98 -6.18
N TYR A 80 1.91 6.92 -5.34
CA TYR A 80 1.03 7.98 -4.84
C TYR A 80 0.42 8.81 -5.97
N ASN A 81 1.23 9.15 -6.99
CA ASN A 81 0.74 9.90 -8.14
C ASN A 81 -0.15 9.05 -9.05
N ILE A 82 0.18 7.77 -9.24
CA ILE A 82 -0.58 6.84 -10.10
C ILE A 82 -1.95 6.52 -9.50
N ASP A 83 -2.00 6.27 -8.19
CA ASP A 83 -3.19 5.83 -7.48
C ASP A 83 -3.92 6.96 -6.76
N LYS A 84 -3.53 8.22 -7.02
CA LYS A 84 -4.07 9.44 -6.40
C LYS A 84 -5.60 9.54 -6.49
N SER A 85 -6.18 9.12 -7.62
CA SER A 85 -7.63 9.11 -7.85
C SER A 85 -8.40 8.19 -6.89
N HIS A 86 -7.74 7.18 -6.33
CA HIS A 86 -8.33 6.25 -5.38
C HIS A 86 -8.05 6.63 -3.92
N LEU A 87 -7.17 7.60 -3.66
CA LEU A 87 -6.82 8.08 -2.31
C LEU A 87 -7.85 9.11 -1.82
N ILE A 88 -9.09 8.68 -1.66
CA ILE A 88 -10.20 9.52 -1.20
C ILE A 88 -10.12 9.63 0.32
N LYS A 89 -9.99 10.84 0.85
CA LYS A 89 -9.98 11.07 2.31
C LYS A 89 -11.36 10.80 2.92
N ARG A 90 -11.37 10.31 4.15
CA ARG A 90 -12.57 10.30 4.99
C ARG A 90 -12.88 11.75 5.37
N ALA A 91 -14.13 12.14 5.17
CA ALA A 91 -14.65 13.43 5.61
C ALA A 91 -14.81 13.44 7.13
#